data_AF-A0A7W9UPR0-F1
#
_entry.id   AF-A0A7W9UPR0-F1
#
_cell.length_a   1.000
_cell.length_b   1.000
_cell.length_c   1.000
_cell.angle_alpha   90.00
_cell.angle_beta   90.00
_cell.angle_gamma   90.00
#
_symmetry.space_group_name_H-M   'P 1'
#
loop_
_entity.id
_entity.type
_entity.pdbx_description
1 polymer ?
#
loop_
_entity_poly.entity_id
_entity_poly.type
_entity_poly.pdbx_seq_one_letter_code
_entity_poly.pdbx_strand_id
1 'polypeptide(L)'
;MTHPLAGCRSLTLADLDGEPVLDGRTRRTSSLEEKFELIASGQGIALVPVSIAGTYSRPGLVYRAVTDAPPVETCLAVPEDGCTGPVPDFLDIATALLRRLSGGSGKGEEAGTTSLAGAPSTD
;
A
#
# COMPACT_ATOMS: atom_id res chain seq x y z
N MET A 1 21.77 -5.94 -9.10
CA MET A 1 21.61 -7.17 -8.32
C MET A 1 20.15 -7.25 -7.92
N THR A 2 19.49 -8.37 -8.18
CA THR A 2 18.07 -8.55 -7.84
C THR A 2 17.98 -9.15 -6.44
N HIS A 3 17.31 -8.47 -5.51
CA HIS A 3 17.10 -8.94 -4.15
C HIS A 3 16.34 -10.28 -4.14
N PRO A 4 16.72 -11.30 -3.35
CA PRO A 4 16.05 -12.61 -3.34
C PRO A 4 14.53 -12.51 -3.15
N LEU A 5 14.09 -11.69 -2.19
CA LEU A 5 12.66 -11.45 -1.92
C LEU A 5 11.88 -10.85 -3.11
N ALA A 6 12.55 -10.23 -4.09
CA ALA A 6 11.88 -9.72 -5.29
C ALA A 6 11.31 -10.85 -6.18
N GLY A 7 11.84 -12.07 -6.05
CA GLY A 7 11.34 -13.25 -6.77
C GLY A 7 10.13 -13.90 -6.12
N CYS A 8 9.86 -13.62 -4.84
CA CYS A 8 8.73 -14.19 -4.12
C CYS A 8 7.39 -13.64 -4.66
N ARG A 9 6.32 -14.45 -4.63
CA ARG A 9 4.97 -14.00 -5.03
C ARG A 9 4.28 -13.19 -3.94
N SER A 10 4.47 -13.60 -2.70
CA SER A 10 4.00 -12.94 -1.48
C SER A 10 5.04 -13.17 -0.38
N LEU A 11 5.00 -12.33 0.64
CA LEU A 11 5.88 -12.40 1.80
C LEU A 11 5.05 -12.41 3.09
N THR A 12 5.67 -12.90 4.15
CA THR A 12 5.23 -12.75 5.54
C THR A 12 6.21 -11.84 6.28
N LEU A 13 5.84 -11.37 7.48
CA LEU A 13 6.75 -10.61 8.32
C LEU A 13 8.00 -11.42 8.67
N ALA A 14 7.87 -12.74 8.86
CA ALA A 14 8.99 -13.64 9.14
C ALA A 14 10.00 -13.71 7.96
N ASP A 15 9.55 -13.54 6.71
CA ASP A 15 10.46 -13.51 5.56
C ASP A 15 11.36 -12.26 5.52
N LEU A 16 11.02 -11.23 6.30
CA LEU A 16 11.81 -10.00 6.44
C LEU A 16 12.86 -10.11 7.56
N ASP A 17 12.82 -11.19 8.36
CA ASP A 17 13.74 -11.36 9.47
C ASP A 17 15.18 -11.49 8.98
N GLY A 18 16.07 -10.64 9.51
CA GLY A 18 17.47 -10.58 9.10
C GLY A 18 17.74 -9.69 7.88
N GLU A 19 16.71 -9.15 7.24
CA GLU A 19 16.89 -8.16 6.17
C GLU A 19 17.20 -6.77 6.73
N PRO A 20 18.04 -5.96 6.06
CA PRO A 20 18.27 -4.58 6.44
C PRO A 20 17.04 -3.72 6.10
N VAL A 21 16.15 -3.57 7.08
CA VAL A 21 14.92 -2.76 6.93
C VAL A 21 15.21 -1.28 7.18
N LEU A 22 14.99 -0.47 6.15
CA LEU A 22 15.04 1.00 6.19
C LEU A 22 13.75 1.54 6.78
N ASP A 23 13.66 1.58 8.11
CA ASP A 23 12.46 2.07 8.79
C ASP A 23 12.41 3.62 8.94
N GLY A 24 11.25 4.12 9.35
CA GLY A 24 11.04 5.53 9.67
C GLY A 24 11.80 6.03 10.90
N ARG A 25 12.22 5.12 11.80
CA ARG A 25 12.76 5.48 13.12
C ARG A 25 14.26 5.70 13.10
N THR A 26 14.98 4.90 12.31
CA THR A 26 16.45 4.92 12.19
C THR A 26 16.92 6.11 11.33
N ARG A 27 16.07 6.60 10.43
CA ARG A 27 16.33 7.74 9.55
C ARG A 27 15.10 8.63 9.42
N ARG A 28 14.74 9.31 10.51
CA ARG A 28 13.58 10.25 10.56
C ARG A 28 13.71 11.45 9.63
N THR A 29 14.90 11.74 9.11
CA THR A 29 15.20 12.93 8.30
C THR A 29 15.27 12.66 6.80
N SER A 30 15.14 11.41 6.32
CA SER A 30 15.20 11.13 4.88
C SER A 30 13.82 11.09 4.24
N SER A 31 13.70 11.71 3.06
CA SER A 31 12.48 11.70 2.25
C SER A 31 12.17 10.28 1.77
N LEU A 32 10.92 10.04 1.35
CA LEU A 32 10.54 8.75 0.75
C LEU A 32 11.39 8.44 -0.49
N GLU A 33 11.69 9.45 -1.30
CA GLU A 33 12.50 9.34 -2.50
C GLU A 33 13.94 8.90 -2.19
N GLU A 34 14.58 9.51 -1.20
CA GLU A 34 15.92 9.13 -0.76
C GLU A 34 15.95 7.67 -0.26
N LYS A 35 14.92 7.24 0.48
CA LYS A 35 14.81 5.84 0.90
C LYS A 35 14.71 4.89 -0.29
N PHE A 36 13.92 5.26 -1.29
CA PHE A 36 13.74 4.46 -2.49
C PHE A 36 14.98 4.42 -3.37
N GLU A 37 15.79 5.48 -3.38
CA GLU A 37 17.13 5.45 -3.98
C GLU A 37 18.02 4.43 -3.30
N LEU A 38 18.08 4.45 -1.96
CA LEU A 38 18.86 3.47 -1.18
C LEU A 38 18.39 2.02 -1.43
N ILE A 39 17.09 1.77 -1.57
CA ILE A 39 16.59 0.43 -1.92
C ILE A 39 17.02 0.06 -3.33
N ALA A 40 16.87 0.96 -4.30
CA ALA A 40 17.23 0.71 -5.69
C ALA A 40 18.73 0.46 -5.89
N SER A 41 19.59 1.02 -5.03
CA SER A 41 21.03 0.72 -5.00
C SER A 41 21.40 -0.53 -4.16
N GLY A 42 20.42 -1.21 -3.56
CA GLY A 42 20.60 -2.50 -2.88
C GLY A 42 20.97 -2.43 -1.40
N GLN A 43 20.75 -1.30 -0.72
CA GLN A 43 21.11 -1.09 0.69
C GLN A 43 20.06 -1.63 1.66
N GLY A 44 18.95 -2.17 1.15
CA GLY A 44 17.98 -2.90 1.96
C GLY A 44 16.56 -2.81 1.42
N ILE A 45 15.60 -2.97 2.31
CA ILE A 45 14.17 -3.02 1.99
C ILE A 45 13.38 -2.07 2.88
N ALA A 46 12.12 -1.80 2.55
CA ALA A 46 11.21 -1.05 3.42
C ALA A 46 9.81 -1.63 3.39
N LEU A 47 9.15 -1.65 4.55
CA LEU A 47 7.72 -1.89 4.64
C LEU A 47 6.99 -0.56 4.43
N VAL A 48 6.09 -0.50 3.45
CA VAL A 48 5.34 0.71 3.11
C VAL A 48 3.84 0.42 3.01
N PRO A 49 2.97 1.40 3.30
CA PRO A 49 1.54 1.27 3.02
C PRO A 49 1.27 1.02 1.53
N VAL A 50 0.20 0.28 1.23
CA VAL A 50 -0.19 -0.07 -0.15
C VAL A 50 -0.38 1.16 -1.04
N SER A 51 -0.86 2.28 -0.48
CA SER A 51 -1.02 3.54 -1.20
C SER A 51 0.28 4.07 -1.81
N ILE A 52 1.43 3.80 -1.18
CA ILE A 52 2.74 4.24 -1.65
C ILE A 52 3.18 3.45 -2.89
N ALA A 53 2.93 2.14 -2.91
CA ALA A 53 3.35 1.26 -4.00
C ALA A 53 2.73 1.68 -5.35
N GLY A 54 1.50 2.20 -5.34
CA GLY A 54 0.83 2.72 -6.53
C GLY A 54 1.30 4.10 -6.96
N THR A 55 1.70 4.95 -6.00
CA THR A 55 2.13 6.34 -6.29
C THR A 55 3.58 6.42 -6.75
N TYR A 56 4.47 5.56 -6.22
CA TYR A 56 5.90 5.64 -6.48
C TYR A 56 6.42 4.39 -7.19
N SER A 57 6.27 4.36 -8.52
CA SER A 57 6.90 3.34 -9.36
C SER A 57 8.15 3.90 -10.03
N ARG A 58 9.28 3.22 -9.88
CA ARG A 58 10.53 3.55 -10.60
C ARG A 58 11.33 2.30 -10.92
N PRO A 59 12.20 2.35 -11.94
CA PRO A 59 13.17 1.29 -12.19
C PRO A 59 14.03 1.01 -10.95
N GLY A 60 14.30 -0.27 -10.70
CA GLY A 60 15.11 -0.73 -9.57
C GLY A 60 14.32 -1.05 -8.29
N LEU A 61 13.00 -0.81 -8.26
CA LEU A 61 12.14 -1.21 -7.16
C LEU A 61 11.22 -2.36 -7.55
N VAL A 62 10.99 -3.27 -6.60
CA VAL A 62 10.01 -4.36 -6.72
C VAL A 62 9.16 -4.36 -5.46
N TYR A 63 7.86 -4.13 -5.62
CA TYR A 63 6.90 -4.20 -4.51
C TYR A 63 6.37 -5.63 -4.36
N ARG A 64 6.34 -6.12 -3.11
CA ARG A 64 5.73 -7.41 -2.75
C ARG A 64 4.80 -7.23 -1.56
N ALA A 65 3.65 -7.88 -1.65
CA ALA A 65 2.65 -7.86 -0.59
C ALA A 65 3.14 -8.68 0.60
N VAL A 66 3.04 -8.10 1.79
CA VAL A 66 3.23 -8.80 3.06
C VAL A 66 1.85 -9.14 3.62
N THR A 67 1.53 -10.42 3.75
CA THR A 67 0.14 -10.89 3.92
C THR A 67 -0.34 -10.89 5.37
N ASP A 68 0.58 -10.93 6.32
CA ASP A 68 0.34 -10.98 7.77
C ASP A 68 0.75 -9.69 8.48
N ALA A 69 1.07 -8.64 7.72
CA ALA A 69 1.34 -7.32 8.29
C ALA A 69 0.06 -6.75 8.94
N PRO A 70 0.16 -6.17 10.15
CA PRO A 70 -0.98 -5.51 10.76
C PRO A 70 -1.44 -4.32 9.91
N PRO A 71 -2.75 -3.99 9.93
CA PRO A 71 -3.27 -2.86 9.17
C PRO A 71 -2.63 -1.55 9.63
N VAL A 72 -2.40 -0.65 8.68
CA VAL A 72 -1.95 0.71 8.97
C VAL A 72 -3.15 1.58 9.33
N GLU A 73 -3.16 2.14 10.53
CA GLU A 73 -4.19 3.07 10.97
C GLU A 73 -3.90 4.50 10.48
N THR A 74 -4.92 5.20 10.01
CA THR A 74 -4.85 6.61 9.62
C THR A 74 -5.86 7.39 10.45
N CYS A 75 -5.41 8.47 11.08
CA CYS A 75 -6.21 9.28 11.98
C CYS A 75 -6.24 10.74 11.51
N LEU A 76 -7.37 11.41 11.77
CA LEU A 76 -7.47 12.86 11.69
C LEU A 76 -7.13 13.43 13.07
N ALA A 77 -6.17 14.34 13.12
CA ALA A 77 -5.75 15.02 14.35
C ALA A 77 -6.09 16.50 14.27
N VAL A 78 -6.64 17.02 15.36
CA VAL A 78 -7.01 18.44 15.50
C VAL A 78 -6.58 18.97 16.86
N PRO A 79 -6.32 20.29 16.99
CA PRO A 79 -6.11 20.92 18.28
C PRO A 79 -7.24 20.63 19.27
N GLU A 80 -6.88 20.41 20.53
CA GLU A 80 -7.84 20.13 21.60
C GLU A 80 -8.77 21.33 21.87
N ASP A 81 -8.23 22.55 21.74
CA ASP A 81 -8.99 23.81 21.91
C ASP A 81 -10.00 24.08 20.77
N GLY A 82 -10.12 23.14 19.81
CA GLY A 82 -11.03 23.19 18.69
C GLY A 82 -10.45 23.87 17.45
N CYS A 83 -11.21 23.80 16.36
CA CYS A 83 -10.85 24.41 15.10
C CYS A 83 -11.89 25.45 14.68
N THR A 84 -11.44 26.58 14.13
CA THR A 84 -12.32 27.62 13.58
C THR A 84 -12.26 27.64 12.06
N GLY A 85 -13.29 28.20 11.42
CA GLY A 85 -13.33 28.34 9.97
C GLY A 85 -13.70 27.04 9.26
N PRO A 86 -13.06 26.67 8.13
CA PRO A 86 -13.51 25.55 7.28
C PRO A 86 -13.13 24.16 7.82
N VAL A 87 -12.46 24.07 8.96
CA VAL A 87 -11.91 22.81 9.48
C VAL A 87 -13.00 21.84 9.95
N PRO A 88 -14.07 22.24 10.67
CA PRO A 88 -15.16 21.33 11.04
C PRO A 88 -15.79 20.66 9.82
N ASP A 89 -16.11 21.43 8.76
CA ASP A 89 -16.66 20.90 7.51
C ASP A 89 -15.69 19.89 6.85
N PHE A 90 -14.39 20.20 6.85
CA PHE A 90 -13.38 19.27 6.35
C PHE A 90 -13.35 17.97 7.15
N LEU A 91 -13.41 18.04 8.49
CA LEU A 91 -13.41 16.85 9.35
C LEU A 91 -14.63 15.98 9.09
N ASP A 92 -15.81 16.58 8.93
CA ASP A 92 -17.04 15.83 8.64
C ASP A 92 -16.92 15.07 7.31
N ILE A 93 -16.46 15.77 6.25
CA ILE A 93 -16.25 15.17 4.93
C ILE A 93 -15.17 14.08 4.98
N ALA A 94 -14.01 14.39 5.55
CA ALA A 94 -12.88 13.48 5.62
C ALA A 94 -13.22 12.23 6.43
N THR A 95 -13.90 12.38 7.57
CA THR A 95 -14.33 11.25 8.40
C THR A 95 -15.33 10.36 7.65
N ALA A 96 -16.31 10.95 6.95
CA ALA A 96 -17.26 10.20 6.15
C ALA A 96 -16.57 9.43 5.01
N LEU A 97 -15.60 10.06 4.33
CA LEU A 97 -14.81 9.41 3.27
C LEU A 97 -13.95 8.26 3.81
N LEU A 98 -13.23 8.49 4.92
CA LEU A 98 -12.37 7.47 5.51
C LEU A 98 -13.17 6.24 5.95
N ARG A 99 -14.32 6.42 6.62
CA ARG A 99 -15.20 5.30 7.00
C ARG A 99 -15.68 4.49 5.80
N ARG A 100 -16.00 5.16 4.68
CA ARG A 100 -16.41 4.49 3.44
C ARG A 100 -15.29 3.64 2.85
N LEU A 101 -14.06 4.14 2.87
CA LEU A 101 -12.90 3.44 2.33
C LEU A 101 -12.48 2.25 3.20
N SER A 102 -12.60 2.37 4.53
CA SER A 102 -12.32 1.26 5.46
C SER A 102 -13.34 0.11 5.36
N GLY A 103 -14.57 0.36 4.93
CA GLY A 103 -15.62 -0.65 4.78
C GLY A 103 -15.53 -1.55 3.53
N GLY A 104 -14.53 -1.35 2.66
CA GLY A 104 -14.39 -2.03 1.37
C GLY A 104 -13.56 -3.33 1.38
N SER A 105 -12.94 -3.71 2.50
CA SER A 105 -12.10 -4.91 2.57
C SER A 105 -12.89 -6.11 3.13
N GLY A 106 -13.68 -6.77 2.28
CA GLY A 106 -14.42 -7.96 2.70
C GLY A 106 -15.49 -8.49 1.74
N LYS A 107 -15.10 -8.95 0.54
CA LYS A 107 -15.73 -10.10 -0.12
C LYS A 107 -14.94 -10.55 -1.36
N GLY A 108 -14.34 -11.73 -1.28
CA GLY A 108 -14.01 -12.56 -2.44
C GLY A 108 -15.14 -13.56 -2.72
N GLU A 109 -15.07 -14.15 -3.93
CA GLU A 109 -15.82 -15.32 -4.46
C GLU A 109 -17.20 -15.02 -5.11
N GLU A 110 -17.59 -15.50 -6.30
CA GLU A 110 -17.03 -16.34 -7.37
C GLU A 110 -17.93 -16.23 -8.64
N ALA A 111 -17.37 -16.61 -9.78
CA ALA A 111 -17.99 -17.20 -10.98
C ALA A 111 -19.18 -16.52 -11.71
N GLY A 112 -18.88 -16.12 -12.94
CA GLY A 112 -19.85 -15.80 -13.99
C GLY A 112 -19.21 -15.80 -15.37
N THR A 113 -18.51 -16.88 -15.73
CA THR A 113 -17.98 -17.11 -17.08
C THR A 113 -19.13 -17.09 -18.08
N THR A 114 -19.24 -16.04 -18.89
CA THR A 114 -20.01 -16.12 -20.15
C THR A 114 -19.03 -16.23 -21.30
N SER A 115 -18.81 -17.48 -21.68
CA SER A 115 -18.24 -17.88 -22.97
C SER A 115 -19.19 -17.42 -24.08
N LEU A 116 -18.75 -16.50 -24.93
CA LEU A 116 -19.41 -16.21 -26.21
C LEU A 116 -18.82 -17.14 -27.27
N ALA A 117 -19.42 -18.33 -27.34
CA ALA A 117 -19.27 -19.25 -28.47
C ALA A 117 -20.03 -18.70 -29.70
N GLY A 118 -19.44 -18.93 -30.87
CA GLY A 118 -19.79 -18.33 -32.15
C GLY A 118 -21.23 -18.55 -32.63
N ALA A 119 -21.68 -17.58 -33.43
CA ALA A 119 -22.92 -17.65 -34.17
C ALA A 119 -22.83 -18.70 -35.30
N PRO A 120 -23.84 -19.56 -35.49
CA PRO A 120 -23.97 -20.36 -36.69
C PRO A 120 -24.56 -19.52 -37.83
N SER A 121 -23.86 -19.53 -38.97
CA SER A 121 -24.44 -19.23 -40.28
C SER A 121 -25.64 -20.12 -40.53
N THR A 122 -26.73 -19.56 -41.06
CA THR A 122 -27.70 -20.36 -41.81
C THR A 122 -28.16 -19.58 -43.03
N ASP A 123 -28.26 -20.36 -44.10
CA ASP A 123 -28.67 -20.16 -45.51
C ASP A 123 -29.87 -19.22 -45.73
#